data_AF-A0A7R9QMP4-F1
#
_entry.id   AF-A0A7R9QMP4-F1
#
_cell.length_a   1.000
_cell.length_b   1.000
_cell.length_c   1.000
_cell.angle_alpha   90.00
_cell.angle_beta   90.00
_cell.angle_gamma   90.00
#
_symmetry.space_group_name_H-M   'P 1'
#
loop_
_entity.id
_entity.type
_entity.pdbx_description
1 polymer ?
#
loop_
_entity_poly.entity_id
_entity_poly.type
_entity_poly.pdbx_seq_one_letter_code
_entity_poly.pdbx_strand_id
1 'polypeptide(L)'
;MNTTPMGRILNRFSRDVDICDTMLGMNIRMTMIQTFRAISAFVVMAIETPLVLVAILPIGLIYLFVQRLYIPTSRQLRRIESTTRSPIYIHFSETLTGATSIRAYGSVEQFIDESNKRVDLNNMSTFAATLTSCWLSIRLEFLGYCIIFVNALYAVISRGSLTPGVAGLTL
;
A
#
# COMPACT_ATOMS: atom_id res chain seq x y z
N MET A 1 20.69 22.47 30.74
CA MET A 1 19.54 23.25 30.25
C MET A 1 18.89 22.44 29.14
N ASN A 2 17.97 21.55 29.54
CA ASN A 2 17.23 20.67 28.64
C ASN A 2 16.17 21.49 27.93
N THR A 3 16.54 22.20 26.88
CA THR A 3 15.57 22.82 25.97
C THR A 3 15.52 21.95 24.72
N THR A 4 14.52 21.07 24.67
CA THR A 4 14.04 20.55 23.38
C THR A 4 13.89 21.75 22.44
N PRO A 5 14.65 21.81 21.33
CA PRO A 5 14.72 23.02 20.54
C PRO A 5 13.32 23.32 20.02
N MET A 6 12.82 24.51 20.33
CA MET A 6 11.46 24.98 19.99
C MET A 6 11.16 24.76 18.50
N GLY A 7 12.19 24.85 17.63
CA GLY A 7 12.10 24.55 16.20
C GLY A 7 11.77 23.09 15.85
N ARG A 8 12.14 22.08 16.67
CA ARG A 8 11.76 20.67 16.46
C ARG A 8 10.28 20.44 16.78
N ILE A 9 9.74 21.14 17.78
CA ILE A 9 8.33 21.10 18.13
C ILE A 9 7.52 21.78 17.01
N LEU A 10 7.92 22.98 16.59
CA LEU A 10 7.25 23.72 15.52
C LEU A 10 7.28 22.97 14.19
N ASN A 11 8.42 22.39 13.81
CA ASN A 11 8.54 21.59 12.57
C ASN A 11 7.69 20.31 12.63
N ARG A 12 7.55 19.69 13.80
CA ARG A 12 6.66 18.53 13.97
C ARG A 12 5.19 18.94 13.88
N PHE A 13 4.77 20.01 14.56
CA PHE A 13 3.41 20.53 14.47
C PHE A 13 3.06 20.97 13.04
N SER A 14 3.94 21.72 12.39
CA SER A 14 3.69 22.20 11.02
C SER A 14 3.58 21.04 10.03
N ARG A 15 4.41 19.99 10.18
CA ARG A 15 4.34 18.78 9.36
C ARG A 15 3.11 17.91 9.67
N ASP A 16 2.78 17.75 10.94
CA ASP A 16 1.63 16.95 11.38
C ASP A 16 0.32 17.60 10.92
N VAL A 17 0.21 18.94 11.01
CA VAL A 17 -0.93 19.71 10.48
C VAL A 17 -1.03 19.57 8.96
N ASP A 18 0.08 19.71 8.24
CA ASP A 18 0.10 19.54 6.78
C ASP A 18 -0.33 18.13 6.34
N ILE A 19 0.12 17.08 7.04
CA ILE A 19 -0.32 15.69 6.78
C ILE A 19 -1.81 15.51 7.10
N CYS A 20 -2.30 16.11 8.19
CA CYS A 20 -3.73 16.06 8.55
C CYS A 20 -4.60 16.78 7.50
N ASP A 21 -4.18 17.95 7.04
CA ASP A 21 -4.99 18.76 6.13
C ASP A 21 -5.00 18.19 4.71
N THR A 22 -3.84 17.69 4.24
CA THR A 22 -3.70 17.25 2.84
C THR A 22 -3.91 15.75 2.65
N MET A 23 -3.22 14.91 3.44
CA MET A 23 -3.24 13.47 3.23
C MET A 23 -4.42 12.78 3.92
N LEU A 24 -4.75 13.18 5.16
CA LEU A 24 -5.77 12.47 5.94
C LEU A 24 -7.16 12.63 5.32
N GLY A 25 -7.53 13.85 4.93
CA GLY A 25 -8.77 14.12 4.20
C GLY A 25 -8.89 13.32 2.90
N MET A 26 -7.81 13.28 2.09
CA MET A 26 -7.81 12.51 0.83
C MET A 26 -7.94 11.00 1.08
N ASN A 27 -7.21 10.45 2.04
CA ASN A 27 -7.24 9.02 2.36
C ASN A 27 -8.60 8.59 2.92
N ILE A 28 -9.22 9.39 3.79
CA ILE A 28 -10.57 9.15 4.29
C ILE A 28 -11.57 9.16 3.14
N ARG A 29 -11.50 10.19 2.28
CA ARG A 29 -12.39 10.29 1.12
C ARG A 29 -12.28 9.07 0.20
N MET A 30 -11.05 8.66 -0.14
CA MET A 30 -10.84 7.46 -0.96
C MET A 30 -11.33 6.20 -0.27
N THR A 31 -11.07 6.04 1.02
CA THR A 31 -11.55 4.89 1.79
C THR A 31 -13.08 4.83 1.81
N MET A 32 -13.75 5.97 2.03
CA MET A 32 -15.21 6.06 1.97
C MET A 32 -15.73 5.68 0.59
N ILE A 33 -15.22 6.28 -0.48
CA ILE A 33 -15.65 5.97 -1.85
C ILE A 33 -15.50 4.47 -2.14
N GLN A 34 -14.35 3.89 -1.82
CA GLN A 34 -14.10 2.47 -2.07
C GLN A 34 -15.00 1.57 -1.22
N THR A 35 -15.28 1.95 0.02
CA THR A 35 -16.20 1.21 0.91
C THR A 35 -17.63 1.27 0.37
N PHE A 36 -18.12 2.45 -0.03
CA PHE A 36 -19.45 2.59 -0.62
C PHE A 36 -19.60 1.81 -1.94
N ARG A 37 -18.57 1.84 -2.80
CA ARG A 37 -18.54 1.04 -4.05
C ARG A 37 -18.61 -0.46 -3.77
N ALA A 38 -17.88 -0.93 -2.76
CA ALA A 38 -17.91 -2.34 -2.36
C ALA A 38 -19.30 -2.72 -1.82
N ILE A 39 -19.88 -1.90 -0.94
CA ILE A 39 -21.22 -2.12 -0.39
C ILE A 39 -22.27 -2.14 -1.51
N SER A 40 -22.23 -1.17 -2.44
CA SER A 40 -23.19 -1.12 -3.55
C SER A 40 -23.10 -2.36 -4.44
N ALA A 41 -21.89 -2.82 -4.75
CA ALA A 41 -21.68 -4.04 -5.53
C ALA A 41 -22.25 -5.26 -4.81
N PHE A 42 -22.00 -5.39 -3.51
CA PHE A 42 -22.56 -6.45 -2.67
C PHE A 42 -24.08 -6.45 -2.63
N VAL A 43 -24.71 -5.27 -2.49
CA VAL A 43 -26.18 -5.14 -2.46
C VAL A 43 -26.80 -5.57 -3.79
N VAL A 44 -26.23 -5.14 -4.92
CA VAL A 44 -26.70 -5.54 -6.25
C VAL A 44 -26.57 -7.06 -6.43
N MET A 45 -25.43 -7.65 -6.09
CA MET A 45 -25.24 -9.11 -6.16
C MET A 45 -26.22 -9.88 -5.27
N ALA A 46 -26.54 -9.34 -4.09
CA ALA A 46 -27.46 -9.98 -3.14
C ALA A 46 -28.91 -10.03 -3.64
N ILE A 47 -29.34 -8.99 -4.38
CA ILE A 47 -30.69 -8.92 -4.95
C ILE A 47 -30.80 -9.80 -6.21
N GLU A 48 -29.84 -9.69 -7.12
CA GLU A 48 -29.92 -10.33 -8.44
C GLU A 48 -29.53 -11.82 -8.40
N THR A 49 -28.55 -12.17 -7.57
CA THR A 49 -27.92 -13.50 -7.58
C THR A 49 -27.65 -14.02 -6.17
N PRO A 50 -28.69 -14.25 -5.34
CA PRO A 50 -28.51 -14.62 -3.94
C PRO A 50 -27.77 -15.95 -3.72
N LEU A 51 -27.80 -16.86 -4.69
CA LEU A 51 -27.04 -18.12 -4.62
C LEU A 51 -25.51 -17.88 -4.70
N VAL A 52 -25.07 -16.82 -5.37
CA VAL A 52 -23.64 -16.49 -5.50
C VAL A 52 -23.05 -16.01 -4.18
N LEU A 53 -23.85 -15.46 -3.27
CA LEU A 53 -23.39 -15.07 -1.91
C LEU A 53 -22.75 -16.23 -1.14
N VAL A 54 -23.23 -17.46 -1.34
CA VAL A 54 -22.64 -18.64 -0.70
C VAL A 54 -21.21 -18.87 -1.19
N ALA A 55 -20.94 -18.62 -2.47
CA ALA A 55 -19.60 -18.71 -3.05
C ALA A 55 -18.69 -17.54 -2.64
N ILE A 56 -19.25 -16.38 -2.28
CA ILE A 56 -18.49 -15.24 -1.78
C ILE A 56 -17.94 -15.51 -0.37
N LEU A 57 -18.64 -16.30 0.46
CA LEU A 57 -18.20 -16.60 1.82
C LEU A 57 -16.79 -17.22 1.92
N PRO A 58 -16.44 -18.30 1.17
CA PRO A 58 -15.08 -18.82 1.16
C PRO A 58 -14.07 -17.84 0.54
N ILE A 59 -14.46 -17.07 -0.48
CA ILE A 59 -13.59 -16.03 -1.09
C ILE A 59 -13.27 -14.94 -0.06
N GLY A 60 -14.25 -14.53 0.75
CA GLY A 60 -14.09 -13.57 1.83
C GLY A 60 -13.16 -14.07 2.93
N LEU A 61 -13.22 -15.37 3.28
CA LEU A 61 -12.27 -15.96 4.23
C LEU A 61 -10.83 -15.92 3.70
N ILE A 62 -10.62 -16.23 2.41
CA ILE A 62 -9.30 -16.13 1.77
C ILE A 62 -8.83 -14.67 1.77
N TYR A 63 -9.71 -13.73 1.43
CA TYR A 63 -9.41 -12.29 1.48
C TYR A 63 -8.94 -11.87 2.88
N LEU A 64 -9.67 -12.24 3.94
CA LEU A 64 -9.31 -11.91 5.31
C LEU A 64 -7.96 -12.51 5.71
N PHE A 65 -7.68 -13.75 5.30
CA PHE A 65 -6.39 -14.39 5.55
C PHE A 65 -5.24 -13.65 4.85
N VAL A 66 -5.39 -13.34 3.56
CA VAL A 66 -4.41 -12.57 2.79
C VAL A 66 -4.18 -11.19 3.41
N GLN A 67 -5.26 -10.51 3.82
CA GLN A 67 -5.17 -9.20 4.44
C GLN A 67 -4.47 -9.24 5.81
N ARG A 68 -4.72 -10.28 6.61
CA ARG A 68 -4.05 -10.51 7.90
C ARG A 68 -2.54 -10.70 7.76
N LEU A 69 -2.07 -11.25 6.64
CA LEU A 69 -0.64 -11.37 6.35
C LEU A 69 -0.06 -10.08 5.76
N TYR A 70 -0.79 -9.42 4.85
CA TYR A 70 -0.31 -8.23 4.15
C TYR A 70 -0.12 -7.01 5.07
N ILE A 71 -1.07 -6.73 5.96
CA ILE A 71 -1.03 -5.54 6.84
C ILE A 71 0.23 -5.50 7.73
N PRO A 72 0.57 -6.55 8.51
CA PRO A 72 1.78 -6.49 9.33
C PRO A 72 3.05 -6.40 8.49
N THR A 73 3.14 -7.16 7.39
CA THR A 73 4.30 -7.15 6.49
C THR A 73 4.53 -5.78 5.86
N SER A 74 3.50 -5.19 5.25
CA SER A 74 3.59 -3.84 4.65
C SER A 74 3.98 -2.76 5.67
N ARG A 75 3.46 -2.84 6.90
CA ARG A 75 3.85 -1.92 7.99
C ARG A 75 5.31 -2.08 8.39
N GLN A 76 5.80 -3.32 8.49
CA GLN A 76 7.21 -3.58 8.79
C GLN A 76 8.13 -3.09 7.68
N LEU A 77 7.80 -3.35 6.42
CA LEU A 77 8.58 -2.86 5.28
C LEU A 77 8.63 -1.34 5.25
N ARG A 78 7.50 -0.65 5.47
CA ARG A 78 7.47 0.81 5.55
C ARG A 78 8.32 1.37 6.69
N ARG A 79 8.42 0.64 7.81
CA ARG A 79 9.32 0.98 8.92
C ARG A 79 10.79 0.82 8.53
N ILE A 80 11.13 -0.28 7.86
CA ILE A 80 12.50 -0.54 7.38
C ILE A 80 12.90 0.52 6.35
N GLU A 81 12.03 0.82 5.39
CA GLU A 81 12.25 1.86 4.38
C GLU A 81 12.53 3.22 5.03
N SER A 82 11.70 3.63 6.00
CA SER A 82 11.89 4.88 6.73
C SER A 82 13.20 4.91 7.52
N THR A 83 13.57 3.79 8.14
CA THR A 83 14.78 3.67 8.98
C THR A 83 16.06 3.60 8.16
N THR A 84 16.02 3.02 6.95
CA THR A 84 17.16 2.94 6.02
C THR A 84 17.35 4.22 5.22
N ARG A 85 16.31 5.05 5.10
CA ARG A 85 16.39 6.33 4.37
C ARG A 85 17.06 7.45 5.16
N SER A 86 16.88 7.50 6.48
CA SER A 86 17.44 8.60 7.30
C SER A 86 18.99 8.65 7.32
N PRO A 87 19.74 7.53 7.37
CA PRO A 87 21.21 7.55 7.36
C PRO A 87 21.80 8.11 6.06
N ILE A 88 21.08 8.06 4.94
CA ILE A 88 21.49 8.65 3.66
C ILE A 88 21.56 10.17 3.79
N TYR A 89 20.49 10.79 4.33
CA TYR A 89 20.45 12.25 4.53
C TYR A 89 21.49 12.74 5.53
N ILE A 90 21.72 11.95 6.59
CA ILE A 90 22.76 12.26 7.60
C ILE A 90 24.14 12.22 6.95
N HIS A 91 24.48 11.13 6.24
CA HIS A 91 25.75 10.99 5.55
C HIS A 91 26.00 12.10 4.53
N PHE A 92 24.95 12.51 3.80
CA PHE A 92 25.02 13.61 2.87
C PHE A 92 25.33 14.95 3.57
N SER A 93 24.66 15.23 4.71
CA SER A 93 24.91 16.44 5.50
C SER A 93 26.32 16.47 6.10
N GLU A 94 26.83 15.33 6.57
CA GLU A 94 28.20 15.18 7.07
C GLU A 94 29.22 15.41 5.96
N THR A 95 28.99 14.84 4.78
CA THR A 95 29.84 15.00 3.60
C THR A 95 29.91 16.46 3.15
N LEU A 96 28.78 17.19 3.15
CA LEU A 96 28.75 18.61 2.80
C LEU A 96 29.55 19.47 3.77
N THR A 97 29.41 19.20 5.06
CA THR A 97 30.10 19.98 6.12
C THR A 97 31.59 19.65 6.16
N GLY A 98 31.96 18.39 5.92
CA GLY A 98 33.34 17.88 5.96
C GLY A 98 34.06 17.85 4.60
N ALA A 99 33.50 18.44 3.55
CA ALA A 99 33.95 18.26 2.17
C ALA A 99 35.43 18.60 1.95
N THR A 100 35.93 19.67 2.60
CA THR A 100 37.33 20.09 2.52
C THR A 100 38.26 19.06 3.18
N SER A 101 37.91 18.59 4.37
CA SER A 101 38.66 17.55 5.09
C SER A 101 38.72 16.24 4.31
N ILE A 102 37.58 15.77 3.77
CA ILE A 102 37.52 14.52 3.00
C ILE A 102 38.46 14.57 1.78
N ARG A 103 38.47 15.70 1.06
CA ARG A 103 39.38 15.91 -0.09
C ARG A 103 40.84 16.02 0.36
N ALA A 104 41.12 16.73 1.45
CA ALA A 104 42.47 16.90 1.98
C ALA A 104 43.11 15.57 2.41
N TYR A 105 42.32 14.63 2.95
CA TYR A 105 42.77 13.29 3.31
C TYR A 105 42.66 12.25 2.17
N GLY A 106 42.26 12.65 0.95
CA GLY A 106 42.14 11.73 -0.18
C GLY A 106 41.13 10.60 0.00
N SER A 107 40.15 10.75 0.91
CA SER A 107 39.22 9.68 1.31
C SER A 107 37.89 9.68 0.54
N VAL A 108 37.84 10.34 -0.62
CA VAL A 108 36.61 10.55 -1.40
C VAL A 108 35.96 9.22 -1.82
N GLU A 109 36.75 8.27 -2.34
CA GLU A 109 36.25 6.96 -2.79
C GLU A 109 35.58 6.16 -1.65
N GLN A 110 36.12 6.23 -0.43
CA GLN A 110 35.54 5.55 0.73
C GLN A 110 34.16 6.12 1.09
N PHE A 111 34.01 7.45 1.01
CA PHE A 111 32.72 8.11 1.23
C PHE A 111 31.71 7.80 0.11
N ILE A 112 32.15 7.65 -1.14
CA ILE A 112 31.30 7.24 -2.26
C ILE A 112 30.80 5.80 -2.04
N ASP A 113 31.68 4.87 -1.72
CA ASP A 113 31.33 3.47 -1.45
C ASP A 113 30.34 3.34 -0.28
N GLU A 114 30.59 4.06 0.82
CA GLU A 114 29.67 4.12 1.96
C GLU A 114 28.30 4.69 1.58
N SER A 115 28.27 5.74 0.75
CA SER A 115 27.02 6.32 0.24
C SER A 115 26.24 5.30 -0.61
N ASN A 116 26.92 4.60 -1.51
CA ASN A 116 26.31 3.59 -2.37
C ASN A 116 25.70 2.45 -1.55
N LYS A 117 26.42 1.92 -0.56
CA LYS A 117 25.89 0.88 0.35
C LYS A 117 24.61 1.30 1.05
N ARG A 118 24.54 2.55 1.54
CA ARG A 118 23.34 3.07 2.22
C ARG A 118 22.16 3.21 1.26
N VAL A 119 22.41 3.69 0.04
CA VAL A 119 21.39 3.80 -1.01
C VAL A 119 20.89 2.42 -1.43
N ASP A 120 21.79 1.45 -1.62
CA ASP A 120 21.43 0.08 -2.00
C ASP A 120 20.55 -0.60 -0.96
N LEU A 121 20.87 -0.44 0.33
CA LEU A 121 20.04 -0.95 1.42
C LEU A 121 18.63 -0.34 1.40
N ASN A 122 18.50 0.96 1.14
CA ASN A 122 17.20 1.60 1.03
C ASN A 122 16.44 1.15 -0.22
N ASN A 123 17.12 1.03 -1.36
CA ASN A 123 16.54 0.55 -2.62
C ASN A 123 16.00 -0.88 -2.48
N MET A 124 16.74 -1.76 -1.80
CA MET A 124 16.29 -3.13 -1.52
C MET A 124 14.98 -3.13 -0.70
N SER A 125 14.87 -2.26 0.31
CA SER A 125 13.64 -2.12 1.10
C SER A 125 12.48 -1.59 0.26
N THR A 126 12.72 -0.58 -0.57
CA THR A 126 11.71 0.00 -1.47
C THR A 126 11.21 -1.03 -2.48
N PHE A 127 12.13 -1.78 -3.08
CA PHE A 127 11.80 -2.84 -4.03
C PHE A 127 10.96 -3.95 -3.38
N ALA A 128 11.32 -4.37 -2.16
CA ALA A 128 10.52 -5.33 -1.40
C ALA A 128 9.08 -4.81 -1.14
N ALA A 129 8.92 -3.49 -0.90
CA ALA A 129 7.60 -2.89 -0.67
C ALA A 129 6.74 -2.90 -1.94
N THR A 130 7.36 -2.62 -3.10
CA THR A 130 6.72 -2.74 -4.41
C THR A 130 6.29 -4.18 -4.69
N LEU A 131 7.17 -5.17 -4.47
CA LEU A 131 6.83 -6.58 -4.64
C LEU A 131 5.70 -7.04 -3.73
N THR A 132 5.68 -6.59 -2.47
CA THR A 132 4.61 -6.90 -1.52
C THR A 132 3.26 -6.34 -1.99
N SER A 133 3.27 -5.14 -2.58
CA SER A 133 2.07 -4.51 -3.15
C SER A 133 1.57 -5.27 -4.40
N CYS A 134 2.50 -5.67 -5.27
CA CYS A 134 2.18 -6.49 -6.45
C CYS A 134 1.62 -7.87 -6.07
N TRP A 135 2.22 -8.51 -5.06
CA TRP A 135 1.73 -9.78 -4.52
C TRP A 135 0.28 -9.69 -4.05
N LEU A 136 -0.09 -8.61 -3.35
CA LEU A 136 -1.47 -8.38 -2.95
C LEU A 136 -2.36 -8.18 -4.17
N SER A 137 -1.95 -7.34 -5.14
CA SER A 137 -2.75 -7.07 -6.35
C SER A 137 -3.11 -8.35 -7.09
N ILE A 138 -2.12 -9.20 -7.36
CA ILE A 138 -2.31 -10.48 -8.06
C ILE A 138 -3.31 -11.38 -7.32
N ARG A 139 -3.23 -11.44 -5.99
CA ARG A 139 -4.16 -12.25 -5.18
C ARG A 139 -5.58 -11.68 -5.19
N LEU A 140 -5.74 -10.36 -5.10
CA LEU A 140 -7.04 -9.71 -5.13
C LEU A 140 -7.70 -9.80 -6.51
N GLU A 141 -6.93 -9.63 -7.59
CA GLU A 141 -7.40 -9.82 -8.96
C GLU A 141 -7.86 -11.27 -9.19
N PHE A 142 -7.09 -12.25 -8.72
CA PHE A 142 -7.48 -13.65 -8.80
C PHE A 142 -8.82 -13.92 -8.08
N LEU A 143 -9.01 -13.39 -6.87
CA LEU A 143 -10.29 -13.52 -6.16
C LEU A 143 -11.45 -12.84 -6.93
N GLY A 144 -11.19 -11.69 -7.54
CA GLY A 144 -12.14 -11.02 -8.42
C GLY A 144 -12.54 -11.88 -9.62
N TYR A 145 -11.57 -12.50 -10.29
CA TYR A 145 -11.84 -13.42 -11.40
C TYR A 145 -12.62 -14.67 -10.96
N CYS A 146 -12.41 -15.17 -9.74
CA CYS A 146 -13.23 -16.25 -9.20
C CYS A 146 -14.70 -15.83 -9.06
N ILE A 147 -14.98 -14.61 -8.61
CA ILE A 147 -16.37 -14.10 -8.50
C ILE A 147 -17.01 -14.01 -9.89
N ILE A 148 -16.32 -13.41 -10.86
CA ILE A 148 -16.81 -13.29 -12.24
C ILE A 148 -17.07 -14.67 -12.85
N PHE A 149 -16.18 -15.63 -12.61
CA PHE A 149 -16.34 -17.00 -13.08
C PHE A 149 -17.60 -17.68 -12.49
N VAL A 150 -17.84 -17.51 -11.18
CA VAL A 150 -19.05 -18.05 -10.53
C VAL A 150 -20.32 -17.37 -11.08
N ASN A 151 -20.30 -16.05 -11.27
CA ASN A 151 -21.41 -15.31 -11.89
C ASN A 151 -21.69 -15.79 -13.32
N ALA A 152 -20.64 -15.96 -14.13
CA ALA A 152 -20.76 -16.47 -15.49
C ALA A 152 -21.34 -17.89 -15.52
N LEU A 153 -20.88 -18.78 -14.63
CA LEU A 153 -21.42 -20.12 -14.52
C LEU A 153 -22.90 -20.11 -14.11
N TYR A 154 -23.26 -19.26 -13.14
CA TYR A 154 -24.66 -19.08 -12.72
C TYR A 154 -25.54 -18.58 -13.87
N ALA A 155 -25.09 -17.58 -14.62
CA ALA A 155 -25.82 -17.04 -15.77
C ALA A 155 -26.04 -18.10 -16.87
N VAL A 156 -25.06 -18.98 -17.10
CA VAL A 156 -25.19 -20.08 -18.06
C VAL A 156 -26.20 -21.14 -17.60
N ILE A 157 -26.16 -21.53 -16.32
CA ILE A 157 -27.09 -22.51 -15.74
C ILE A 157 -28.52 -21.97 -15.74
N SER A 158 -28.68 -20.68 -15.42
CA SER A 158 -29.97 -20.00 -15.28
C SER A 158 -30.47 -19.36 -16.60
N ARG A 159 -29.86 -19.70 -17.74
CA ARG A 159 -30.16 -19.13 -19.07
C ARG A 159 -31.63 -19.28 -19.48
N GLY A 160 -32.36 -20.27 -18.95
CA GLY A 160 -33.77 -20.47 -19.23
C GLY A 160 -34.73 -19.57 -18.44
N SER A 161 -34.25 -18.86 -17.40
CA SER A 161 -35.07 -18.09 -16.47
C SER A 161 -34.67 -16.61 -16.36
N LEU A 162 -33.54 -16.22 -16.96
CA LEU A 162 -32.98 -14.88 -16.88
C LEU A 162 -33.14 -14.10 -18.20
N THR A 163 -33.63 -12.87 -18.10
CA THR A 163 -33.61 -11.92 -19.23
C THR A 163 -32.15 -11.50 -19.51
N PRO A 164 -31.71 -11.42 -20.79
CA PRO A 164 -30.32 -11.12 -21.15
C PRO A 164 -29.74 -9.84 -20.51
N GLY A 165 -30.59 -8.84 -20.23
CA GLY A 165 -30.18 -7.59 -19.57
C GLY A 165 -29.71 -7.76 -18.12
N VAL A 166 -30.29 -8.70 -17.37
CA VAL A 166 -29.92 -9.00 -15.98
C VAL A 166 -28.63 -9.84 -15.92
N ALA A 167 -28.45 -10.74 -16.89
CA ALA A 167 -27.22 -11.50 -17.06
C ALA A 167 -26.01 -10.60 -17.39
N GLY A 168 -26.22 -9.50 -18.12
CA GLY A 168 -25.18 -8.51 -18.41
C GLY A 168 -24.87 -7.56 -17.26
N LEU A 169 -25.80 -7.34 -16.32
CA LEU A 169 -25.61 -6.47 -15.15
C LEU A 169 -24.79 -7.15 -14.03
N THR A 170 -24.76 -8.48 -14.04
CA THR A 170 -24.20 -9.31 -12.95
C THR A 170 -22.79 -9.85 -13.25
N LEU A 171 -22.34 -9.78 -14.50
CA LEU A 171 -20.96 -10.06 -14.93
C LEU A 171 -20.08 -8.82 -14.83
#